data_AF-A0A6B1B7I7-F1
#
_entry.id   AF-A0A6B1B7I7-F1
#
_cell.length_a   1.000
_cell.length_b   1.000
_cell.length_c   1.000
_cell.angle_alpha   90.00
_cell.angle_beta   90.00
_cell.angle_gamma   90.00
#
_symmetry.space_group_name_H-M   'P 1'
#
loop_
_entity.id
_entity.type
_entity.pdbx_description
1 polymer ?
#
loop_
_entity_poly.entity_id
_entity_poly.type
_entity_poly.pdbx_seq_one_letter_code
_entity_poly.pdbx_strand_id
1 'polypeptide(L)' 'MKIAVSIPDDVFQAAEELAAQERCSRSSLYTRALRRLLAEVRYDEITERLNEVYSTESSALDPVLQALQARALSRDT' A
#
# COMPACT_ATOMS: atom_id res chain seq x y z
N MET A 1 9.72 -18.04 10.90
CA MET A 1 11.04 -18.31 10.27
C MET A 1 12.05 -17.29 10.79
N LYS A 2 13.34 -17.64 10.84
CA LYS A 2 14.44 -16.71 11.13
C LYS A 2 15.37 -16.68 9.93
N ILE A 3 15.73 -15.49 9.49
CA ILE A 3 16.68 -15.25 8.40
C ILE A 3 17.64 -14.14 8.84
N ALA A 4 18.86 -14.16 8.35
CA ALA A 4 19.81 -13.06 8.51
C ALA A 4 19.79 -12.23 7.22
N VAL A 5 19.70 -10.91 7.36
CA VAL A 5 19.72 -9.96 6.24
C VAL A 5 20.77 -8.89 6.54
N SER A 6 21.60 -8.59 5.55
CA SER A 6 22.55 -7.48 5.63
C SER A 6 21.83 -6.18 5.24
N ILE A 7 21.97 -5.16 6.08
CA ILE A 7 21.43 -3.82 5.83
C ILE A 7 22.53 -2.78 6.11
N PRO A 8 22.46 -1.59 5.51
CA PRO A 8 23.36 -0.48 5.84
C PRO A 8 23.33 -0.11 7.34
N ASP A 9 24.48 0.29 7.88
CA ASP A 9 24.63 0.59 9.32
C ASP A 9 23.76 1.77 9.78
N ASP A 10 23.59 2.78 8.93
CA ASP A 10 22.72 3.93 9.18
C ASP A 10 21.25 3.52 9.33
N VAL A 11 20.79 2.61 8.47
CA VAL A 11 19.44 2.04 8.55
C VAL A 11 19.27 1.20 9.82
N PHE A 12 20.26 0.39 10.16
CA PHE A 12 20.24 -0.40 11.39
C PHE A 12 20.12 0.50 12.63
N GLN A 13 20.96 1.54 12.71
CA GLN A 13 20.97 2.45 13.85
C GLN A 13 19.63 3.18 14.01
N ALA A 14 19.07 3.71 12.92
CA ALA A 14 17.76 4.36 12.94
C ALA A 14 16.64 3.41 13.38
N ALA A 15 16.70 2.14 12.96
CA ALA A 15 15.74 1.11 13.38
C ALA A 15 15.85 0.77 14.87
N GLU A 16 17.07 0.69 15.42
CA GLU A 16 17.27 0.47 16.86
C GLU A 16 16.69 1.61 17.70
N GLU A 17 16.93 2.86 17.28
CA GLU A 17 16.40 4.04 17.96
C GLU A 17 14.87 4.05 17.97
N LEU A 18 14.24 3.77 16.83
CA LEU A 18 12.79 3.69 16.72
C LEU A 18 12.20 2.53 17.54
N ALA A 19 12.84 1.36 17.50
CA ALA A 19 12.41 0.21 18.30
C ALA A 19 12.45 0.51 19.80
N ALA A 20 13.50 1.20 20.26
CA ALA A 20 13.64 1.63 21.64
C ALA A 20 12.56 2.66 22.04
N GLN A 21 12.33 3.67 21.20
CA GLN A 21 11.29 4.69 21.42
C GLN A 21 9.89 4.07 21.54
N GLU A 22 9.57 3.12 20.66
CA GLU A 22 8.29 2.42 20.66
C GLU A 22 8.21 1.23 21.63
N ARG A 23 9.30 0.94 22.36
CA ARG A 23 9.42 -0.21 23.27
C ARG A 23 9.05 -1.55 22.62
N CYS A 24 9.39 -1.72 21.34
CA CYS A 24 9.13 -2.94 20.60
C CYS A 24 10.42 -3.70 20.27
N SER A 25 10.28 -4.99 19.95
CA SER A 25 11.44 -5.76 19.49
C SER A 25 11.81 -5.39 18.06
N ARG A 26 13.10 -5.52 17.74
CA ARG A 26 13.63 -5.38 16.38
C ARG A 26 12.86 -6.22 15.35
N SER A 27 12.60 -7.48 15.69
CA SER A 27 11.83 -8.38 14.82
C SER A 27 10.40 -7.89 14.60
N SER A 28 9.76 -7.29 15.61
CA SER A 28 8.43 -6.68 15.48
C SER A 28 8.47 -5.49 14.52
N LEU A 29 9.45 -4.59 14.70
CA LEU A 29 9.63 -3.42 13.84
C LEU A 29 9.83 -3.81 12.37
N TYR A 30 10.79 -4.71 12.08
CA TYR A 30 11.05 -5.18 10.72
C TYR A 30 9.85 -5.91 10.12
N THR A 31 9.14 -6.73 10.91
CA THR A 31 7.91 -7.39 10.44
C THR A 31 6.84 -6.37 10.05
N ARG A 32 6.68 -5.31 10.85
CA ARG A 32 5.72 -4.25 10.56
C ARG A 32 6.08 -3.48 9.29
N ALA A 33 7.36 -3.17 9.10
CA ALA A 33 7.86 -2.51 7.89
C ALA A 33 7.57 -3.36 6.64
N LEU A 34 7.91 -4.66 6.67
CA LEU A 34 7.63 -5.58 5.56
C LEU A 34 6.14 -5.71 5.26
N ARG A 35 5.28 -5.76 6.28
CA ARG A 35 3.82 -5.82 6.07
C ARG A 35 3.29 -4.58 5.38
N ARG A 36 3.79 -3.38 5.73
CA ARG A 36 3.37 -2.13 5.08
C ARG A 36 3.80 -2.12 3.61
N LEU A 37 5.07 -2.43 3.34
CA LEU A 37 5.58 -2.51 1.97
C LEU A 37 4.80 -3.50 1.11
N LEU A 38 4.52 -4.70 1.63
CA LEU A 38 3.75 -5.70 0.89
C LEU A 38 2.29 -5.28 0.68
N ALA A 39 1.69 -4.53 1.60
CA ALA A 39 0.35 -4.02 1.44
C ALA A 39 0.28 -2.92 0.35
N GLU A 40 1.28 -2.05 0.29
CA GLU A 40 1.42 -1.04 -0.77
C GLU A 40 1.54 -1.69 -2.14
N VAL A 41 2.45 -2.65 -2.30
CA VAL A 41 2.64 -3.38 -3.57
C VAL A 41 1.37 -4.14 -3.99
N ARG A 42 0.62 -4.69 -3.04
CA ARG A 42 -0.65 -5.37 -3.34
C ARG A 42 -1.75 -4.44 -3.86
N TYR A 43 -1.72 -3.16 -3.51
CA TYR A 43 -2.67 -2.19 -4.06
C TYR A 43 -2.42 -1.97 -5.55
N ASP A 44 -1.15 -1.89 -5.93
CA ASP A 44 -0.75 -1.79 -7.33
C ASP A 44 -1.12 -3.05 -8.10
N GLU A 45 -0.91 -4.24 -7.52
CA GLU A 45 -1.31 -5.52 -8.14
C GLU A 45 -2.83 -5.62 -8.39
N ILE A 46 -3.67 -5.09 -7.50
CA ILE A 46 -5.13 -5.09 -7.71
C ILE A 46 -5.49 -4.18 -8.89
N THR A 47 -4.86 -3.01 -8.98
CA THR A 47 -5.09 -2.08 -10.08
C THR A 47 -4.63 -2.68 -11.41
N GLU A 48 -3.47 -3.31 -11.45
CA GLU A 48 -2.97 -4.04 -12.62
C GLU A 48 -3.92 -5.16 -13.05
N ARG A 49 -4.41 -5.97 -12.11
CA ARG A 49 -5.38 -7.03 -12.43
C ARG A 49 -6.73 -6.50 -12.92
N LEU A 50 -7.21 -5.39 -12.36
CA LEU A 50 -8.42 -4.73 -12.87
C LEU A 50 -8.19 -4.18 -14.28
N ASN A 51 -7.03 -3.61 -14.55
CA ASN A 51 -6.66 -3.15 -15.90
C ASN A 51 -6.61 -4.30 -16.90
N GLU A 52 -6.12 -5.49 -16.51
CA GLU A 52 -6.17 -6.69 -17.36
C GLU A 52 -7.60 -7.07 -17.72
N VAL A 53 -8.50 -7.14 -16.74
CA VAL A 53 -9.93 -7.46 -16.98
C VAL A 53 -10.56 -6.42 -17.91
N TYR A 54 -10.44 -5.14 -17.58
CA TYR A 54 -11.04 -4.04 -18.34
C TYR A 54 -10.31 -3.70 -19.64
N SER A 55 -9.18 -4.34 -19.94
CA SER A 55 -8.58 -4.30 -21.27
C SER A 55 -9.45 -5.03 -22.31
N THR A 56 -10.29 -5.97 -21.84
CA THR A 56 -11.18 -6.78 -22.69
C THR A 56 -12.65 -6.47 -22.49
N GLU A 57 -13.04 -6.00 -21.31
CA GLU A 57 -14.41 -5.63 -20.98
C GLU A 57 -14.53 -4.12 -20.81
N SER A 58 -15.59 -3.52 -21.36
CA SER A 58 -15.82 -2.09 -21.20
C SER A 58 -16.16 -1.75 -19.74
N SER A 59 -15.39 -0.87 -19.13
CA SER A 59 -15.69 -0.26 -17.82
C SER A 59 -16.54 1.01 -17.92
N ALA A 60 -17.03 1.36 -19.12
CA ALA A 60 -17.79 2.58 -19.33
C ALA A 60 -19.11 2.54 -18.57
N LEU A 61 -19.34 3.56 -17.74
CA LEU A 61 -20.62 3.78 -17.08
C LEU A 61 -21.63 4.32 -18.09
N ASP A 62 -22.92 4.05 -17.83
CA ASP A 62 -23.99 4.75 -18.54
C ASP A 62 -23.80 6.28 -18.40
N PRO A 63 -23.91 7.04 -19.50
CA PRO A 63 -23.63 8.48 -19.48
C PRO A 63 -24.47 9.26 -18.46
N VAL A 64 -25.70 8.84 -18.18
CA VAL A 64 -26.57 9.48 -17.18
C VAL A 64 -26.04 9.19 -15.77
N LEU A 65 -25.63 7.95 -15.49
CA LEU A 65 -25.04 7.58 -14.20
C LEU A 65 -23.71 8.31 -13.96
N GLN A 66 -22.87 8.42 -14.98
CA GLN A 66 -21.59 9.14 -14.90
C GLN A 66 -21.81 10.62 -14.55
N ALA A 67 -22.77 11.28 -15.21
CA ALA A 67 -23.11 12.68 -14.95
C ALA A 67 -23.67 12.89 -13.53
N LEU A 68 -24.51 11.96 -13.04
CA LEU A 68 -25.05 12.00 -11.68
C LEU A 68 -23.95 11.83 -10.62
N GLN A 69 -23.03 10.89 -10.83
CA GLN A 69 -21.91 10.65 -9.91
C GLN A 69 -20.96 11.86 -9.82
N ALA A 70 -20.58 12.46 -10.96
CA ALA A 70 -19.73 13.65 -10.98
C ALA A 70 -20.36 14.84 -10.23
N ARG A 71 -21.69 14.98 -10.32
CA ARG A 71 -22.46 15.99 -9.58
C ARG A 71 -22.53 15.74 -8.06
N ALA A 72 -22.43 14.49 -7.62
CA ALA A 72 -22.42 14.15 -6.20
C ALA A 72 -21.06 14.48 -5.57
N LEU A 73 -19.96 14.14 -6.26
CA LEU A 73 -18.59 14.38 -5.79
C LEU A 73 -18.23 15.87 -5.71
N SER A 74 -18.80 16.70 -6.58
CA SER A 74 -18.58 18.15 -6.60
C SER A 74 -19.30 18.91 -5.48
N ARG A 75 -20.12 18.26 -4.66
CA ARG A 75 -20.79 18.88 -3.49
C ARG A 75 -19.96 18.80 -2.21
N ASP A 76 -18.93 17.96 -2.18
CA ASP A 76 -18.08 17.72 -1.00
C ASP A 76 -16.74 18.51 -1.03
N THR A 77 -16.55 19.38 -2.04
CA THR A 77 -15.41 20.31 -2.17
C THR A 77 -15.89 21.75 -2.19
#